data_AF-A0A3B8V006-F1
#
_entry.id   AF-A0A3B8V006-F1
#
_cell.length_a   1.000
_cell.length_b   1.000
_cell.length_c   1.000
_cell.angle_alpha   90.00
_cell.angle_beta   90.00
_cell.angle_gamma   90.00
#
_symmetry.space_group_name_H-M   'P 1'
#
loop_
_entity.id
_entity.type
_entity.pdbx_description
1 polymer ?
#
loop_
_entity_poly.entity_id
_entity_poly.type
_entity_poly.pdbx_seq_one_letter_code
_entity_poly.pdbx_strand_id
1 'polypeptide(L)'
;MTRGRTKTAAGVARVPTVLQMEAVECGAASLAMILAYYGRWIPLEELRVQCGVTRDGSNAGQLAKVARHHGLTAKGKRLEIEGIRDEASRPLILFWGFGHFVVFEGMKGNQFQLNDPAGGRRLVDEEEFSKSFTGIALQFDVGPDFEPTGAPPSLMRGVQAWLQGNRTAAVFAMFCGLLLAVPGVILPGLTGAFIDRVVQGQATSSSFWIVSGILAMLVIQGGLQLLQGFALNRLVLRMFLMQATRLANHLLDLPMRFYLQRSPGDLVQRLTSNQVIAANLGNQILLQMVGIGTAVAYATVLILMNPLIGGLATGGALLLLVCVRFTKRP
;
A
#
# COMPACT_ATOMS: atom_id res chain seq x y z
N MET A 1 6.25 -19.67 -9.90
CA MET A 1 5.34 -20.83 -9.81
C MET A 1 4.88 -21.00 -8.37
N THR A 2 3.78 -20.37 -7.98
CA THR A 2 3.13 -20.61 -6.68
C THR A 2 2.30 -21.87 -6.79
N ARG A 3 2.79 -22.99 -6.25
CA ARG A 3 1.97 -24.20 -6.02
C ARG A 3 0.69 -23.77 -5.31
N GLY A 4 -0.47 -24.02 -5.92
CA GLY A 4 -1.77 -23.81 -5.28
C GLY A 4 -1.78 -24.55 -3.95
N ARG A 5 -2.10 -23.86 -2.86
CA ARG A 5 -2.16 -24.48 -1.53
C ARG A 5 -3.31 -25.46 -1.51
N THR A 6 -3.07 -26.68 -1.04
CA THR A 6 -4.12 -27.64 -0.74
C THR A 6 -4.69 -27.39 0.65
N LYS A 7 -5.97 -27.72 0.86
CA LYS A 7 -6.64 -27.64 2.17
C LYS A 7 -5.80 -28.27 3.27
N THR A 8 -5.90 -27.69 4.46
CA THR A 8 -5.35 -28.28 5.68
C THR A 8 -6.48 -28.62 6.63
N ALA A 9 -6.65 -29.91 6.95
CA ALA A 9 -7.52 -30.35 8.04
C ALA A 9 -6.88 -30.03 9.41
N ALA A 10 -5.55 -30.01 9.48
CA ALA A 10 -4.78 -29.69 10.69
C ALA A 10 -4.05 -28.34 10.56
N GLY A 11 -4.11 -27.52 11.62
CA GLY A 11 -3.41 -26.23 11.70
C GLY A 11 -4.18 -25.03 11.12
N VAL A 12 -3.48 -23.89 11.01
CA VAL A 12 -4.04 -22.60 10.56
C VAL A 12 -3.66 -22.33 9.10
N ALA A 13 -4.67 -22.16 8.25
CA ALA A 13 -4.51 -21.73 6.87
C ALA A 13 -4.02 -20.27 6.82
N ARG A 14 -2.85 -20.03 6.22
CA ARG A 14 -2.30 -18.67 6.09
C ARG A 14 -2.97 -17.90 4.96
N VAL A 15 -4.21 -17.46 5.14
CA VAL A 15 -4.99 -16.76 4.12
C VAL A 15 -4.55 -15.30 4.00
N PRO A 16 -4.25 -14.76 2.81
CA PRO A 16 -3.98 -13.33 2.66
C PRO A 16 -5.16 -12.48 3.12
N THR A 17 -4.91 -11.40 3.86
CA THR A 17 -5.96 -10.47 4.28
C THR A 17 -6.24 -9.46 3.17
N VAL A 18 -7.52 -9.32 2.82
CA VAL A 18 -8.04 -8.27 1.93
C VAL A 18 -9.06 -7.47 2.72
N LEU A 19 -8.74 -6.21 3.04
CA LEU A 19 -9.64 -5.33 3.79
C LEU A 19 -10.70 -4.76 2.86
N GLN A 20 -11.94 -4.66 3.35
CA GLN A 20 -13.05 -4.06 2.63
C GLN A 20 -12.91 -2.54 2.58
N MET A 21 -13.33 -1.91 1.48
CA MET A 21 -13.40 -0.45 1.40
C MET A 21 -14.76 0.06 1.85
N GLU A 22 -15.81 -0.73 1.67
CA GLU A 22 -17.18 -0.44 2.12
C GLU A 22 -17.74 -1.60 2.96
N ALA A 23 -18.65 -1.30 3.89
CA ALA A 23 -19.25 -2.30 4.79
C ALA A 23 -20.02 -3.42 4.06
N VAL A 24 -20.56 -3.12 2.88
CA VAL A 24 -21.37 -4.06 2.07
C VAL A 24 -20.52 -5.06 1.26
N GLU A 25 -19.19 -4.88 1.24
CA GLU A 25 -18.26 -5.67 0.41
C GLU A 25 -17.66 -6.88 1.14
N CYS A 26 -18.01 -7.13 2.40
CA CYS A 26 -17.40 -8.18 3.23
C CYS A 26 -17.40 -9.56 2.57
N GLY A 27 -18.47 -9.90 1.83
CA GLY A 27 -18.57 -11.17 1.10
C GLY A 27 -17.61 -11.25 -0.10
N ALA A 28 -17.52 -10.20 -0.91
CA ALA A 28 -16.58 -10.13 -2.04
C ALA A 28 -15.13 -10.14 -1.54
N ALA A 29 -14.83 -9.42 -0.46
CA ALA A 29 -13.52 -9.43 0.19
C ALA A 29 -13.16 -10.81 0.73
N SER A 30 -14.08 -11.49 1.42
CA SER A 30 -13.89 -12.86 1.91
C SER A 30 -13.62 -13.85 0.77
N LEU A 31 -14.34 -13.72 -0.35
CA LEU A 31 -14.09 -14.55 -1.53
C LEU A 31 -12.71 -14.26 -2.17
N ALA A 32 -12.31 -12.98 -2.21
CA ALA A 32 -10.98 -12.59 -2.69
C ALA A 32 -9.87 -13.25 -1.87
N MET A 33 -10.02 -13.29 -0.55
CA MET A 33 -9.10 -13.97 0.36
C MET A 33 -8.99 -15.47 0.06
N ILE A 34 -10.12 -16.16 -0.14
CA ILE A 34 -10.15 -17.60 -0.49
C ILE A 34 -9.46 -17.86 -1.84
N LEU A 35 -9.79 -17.09 -2.87
CA LEU A 35 -9.17 -17.22 -4.19
C LEU A 35 -7.65 -16.99 -4.11
N ALA A 36 -7.22 -15.95 -3.37
CA ALA A 36 -5.82 -15.63 -3.17
C ALA A 36 -5.08 -16.73 -2.40
N TYR A 37 -5.74 -17.42 -1.46
CA TYR A 37 -5.16 -18.57 -0.77
C TYR A 37 -4.84 -19.73 -1.73
N TYR A 38 -5.73 -20.01 -2.69
CA TYR A 38 -5.52 -21.02 -3.72
C TYR A 38 -4.60 -20.56 -4.87
N GLY A 39 -4.18 -19.29 -4.86
CA GLY A 39 -3.20 -18.73 -5.79
C GLY A 39 -3.81 -17.95 -6.95
N ARG A 40 -5.10 -17.61 -6.89
CA ARG A 40 -5.78 -16.75 -7.86
C ARG A 40 -6.06 -15.37 -7.27
N TRP A 41 -5.36 -14.37 -7.77
CA TRP A 41 -5.47 -12.99 -7.29
C TRP A 41 -6.34 -12.18 -8.24
N ILE A 42 -7.50 -11.77 -7.75
CA ILE A 42 -8.47 -10.96 -8.50
C ILE A 42 -8.67 -9.63 -7.74
N PRO A 43 -8.65 -8.48 -8.44
CA PRO A 43 -8.97 -7.19 -7.81
C PRO A 43 -10.33 -7.22 -7.12
N LEU A 44 -10.43 -6.60 -5.94
CA LEU A 44 -11.68 -6.58 -5.17
C LEU A 44 -12.79 -5.87 -5.94
N GLU A 45 -12.44 -4.86 -6.75
CA GLU A 45 -13.37 -4.09 -7.57
C GLU A 45 -14.05 -4.97 -8.64
N GLU A 46 -13.31 -5.91 -9.21
CA GLU A 46 -13.82 -6.87 -10.19
C GLU A 46 -14.74 -7.88 -9.50
N LEU A 47 -14.30 -8.45 -8.37
CA LEU A 47 -15.11 -9.38 -7.58
C LEU A 47 -16.38 -8.73 -7.04
N ARG A 48 -16.36 -7.44 -6.70
CA ARG A 48 -17.56 -6.70 -6.29
C ARG A 48 -18.62 -6.71 -7.39
N VAL A 49 -18.21 -6.45 -8.64
CA VAL A 49 -19.13 -6.45 -9.78
C VAL A 49 -19.64 -7.87 -10.05
N GLN A 50 -18.76 -8.86 -10.04
CA GLN A 50 -19.13 -10.26 -10.31
C GLN A 50 -20.05 -10.84 -9.23
N CYS A 51 -19.79 -10.54 -7.96
CA CYS A 51 -20.64 -10.93 -6.83
C CYS A 51 -21.98 -10.17 -6.81
N GLY A 52 -22.12 -9.12 -7.62
CA GLY A 52 -23.33 -8.30 -7.69
C GLY A 52 -23.62 -7.61 -6.35
N VAL A 53 -22.59 -7.10 -5.68
CA VAL A 53 -22.75 -6.43 -4.37
C VAL A 53 -23.72 -5.27 -4.51
N THR A 54 -24.84 -5.35 -3.79
CA THR A 54 -25.86 -4.29 -3.75
C THR A 54 -25.72 -3.45 -2.48
N ARG A 55 -26.63 -2.50 -2.28
CA ARG A 55 -26.73 -1.74 -1.02
C ARG A 55 -27.05 -2.63 0.18
N ASP A 56 -27.64 -3.79 -0.05
CA ASP A 56 -28.01 -4.76 1.00
C ASP A 56 -26.89 -5.78 1.26
N GLY A 57 -25.74 -5.67 0.59
CA GLY A 57 -24.60 -6.55 0.76
C GLY A 57 -24.46 -7.64 -0.30
N SER A 58 -23.74 -8.69 0.06
CA SER A 58 -23.47 -9.85 -0.80
C SER A 58 -24.25 -11.08 -0.34
N ASN A 59 -24.82 -11.87 -1.26
CA ASN A 59 -25.52 -13.10 -0.92
C ASN A 59 -24.58 -14.32 -1.05
N ALA A 60 -24.56 -15.20 -0.05
CA ALA A 60 -23.79 -16.46 -0.05
C ALA A 60 -23.96 -17.30 -1.35
N GLY A 61 -25.16 -17.32 -1.92
CA GLY A 61 -25.42 -18.01 -3.20
C GLY A 61 -24.68 -17.38 -4.38
N GLN A 62 -24.56 -16.04 -4.42
CA GLN A 62 -23.77 -15.34 -5.43
C GLN A 62 -22.27 -15.57 -5.23
N LEU A 63 -21.78 -15.54 -3.97
CA LEU A 63 -20.39 -15.89 -3.68
C LEU A 63 -20.04 -17.29 -4.21
N ALA A 64 -20.90 -18.28 -3.95
CA ALA A 64 -20.70 -19.64 -4.43
C ALA A 64 -20.79 -19.75 -5.97
N LYS A 65 -21.58 -18.91 -6.63
CA LYS A 65 -21.66 -18.83 -8.10
C LYS A 65 -20.38 -18.24 -8.69
N VAL A 66 -19.88 -17.15 -8.14
CA VAL A 66 -18.64 -16.48 -8.60
C VAL A 66 -17.41 -17.34 -8.31
N ALA A 67 -17.35 -18.00 -7.16
CA ALA A 67 -16.30 -18.97 -6.86
C ALA A 67 -16.22 -20.07 -7.94
N ARG A 68 -17.38 -20.61 -8.34
CA ARG A 68 -17.49 -21.59 -9.43
C ARG A 68 -17.08 -21.04 -10.78
N HIS A 69 -17.44 -19.79 -11.08
CA HIS A 69 -16.97 -19.11 -12.29
C HIS A 69 -15.44 -19.02 -12.36
N HIS A 70 -14.75 -18.93 -11.22
CA HIS A 70 -13.29 -18.93 -11.15
C HIS A 70 -12.66 -20.32 -10.97
N GLY A 71 -13.41 -21.39 -11.20
CA GLY A 71 -12.92 -22.77 -11.18
C GLY A 71 -12.85 -23.41 -9.79
N LEU A 72 -13.31 -22.74 -8.72
CA LEU A 72 -13.46 -23.40 -7.42
C LEU A 72 -14.78 -24.20 -7.39
N THR A 73 -14.82 -25.32 -6.68
CA THR A 73 -16.10 -25.86 -6.21
C THR A 73 -16.52 -25.11 -4.95
N ALA A 74 -17.81 -24.86 -4.78
CA ALA A 74 -18.35 -24.16 -3.62
C ALA A 74 -19.59 -24.88 -3.08
N LYS A 75 -19.58 -25.22 -1.79
CA LYS A 75 -20.67 -25.91 -1.10
C LYS A 75 -21.08 -25.14 0.14
N GLY A 76 -22.34 -24.76 0.21
CA GLY A 76 -22.95 -24.28 1.46
C GLY A 76 -23.20 -25.45 2.39
N LYS A 77 -22.77 -25.33 3.65
CA LYS A 77 -23.00 -26.30 4.71
C LYS A 77 -23.59 -25.59 5.91
N ARG A 78 -24.47 -26.31 6.61
CA ARG A 78 -24.85 -25.97 7.98
C ARG A 78 -23.95 -26.77 8.91
N LEU A 79 -23.18 -26.10 9.74
CA LEU A 79 -22.23 -26.71 10.66
C LEU A 79 -22.48 -26.18 12.06
N GLU A 80 -22.33 -27.06 13.05
CA GLU A 80 -22.22 -26.68 14.46
C GLU A 80 -20.76 -26.37 14.80
N ILE A 81 -20.53 -25.81 15.99
CA ILE A 81 -19.20 -25.33 16.44
C ILE A 81 -18.18 -26.48 16.46
N GLU A 82 -18.60 -27.65 16.93
CA GLU A 82 -17.80 -28.88 16.96
C GLU A 82 -17.40 -29.29 15.54
N GLY A 83 -18.34 -29.23 14.60
CA GLY A 83 -18.08 -29.49 13.18
C GLY A 83 -17.08 -28.51 12.56
N ILE A 84 -17.09 -27.24 12.97
CA ILE A 84 -16.08 -26.24 12.55
C ILE A 84 -14.70 -26.56 13.13
N ARG A 85 -14.65 -26.98 14.39
CA ARG A 85 -13.41 -27.28 15.11
C ARG A 85 -12.73 -28.52 14.54
N ASP A 86 -13.47 -29.61 14.37
CA ASP A 86 -12.90 -30.95 14.20
C ASP A 86 -12.95 -31.45 12.75
N GLU A 87 -13.96 -31.06 11.98
CA GLU A 87 -14.23 -31.67 10.66
C GLU A 87 -14.09 -30.69 9.47
N ALA A 88 -14.25 -29.39 9.72
CA ALA A 88 -14.28 -28.41 8.65
C ALA A 88 -12.91 -28.20 8.01
N SER A 89 -12.83 -28.46 6.70
CA SER A 89 -11.61 -28.18 5.94
C SER A 89 -11.42 -26.68 5.75
N ARG A 90 -10.22 -26.18 6.06
CA ARG A 90 -9.86 -24.76 6.05
C ARG A 90 -9.12 -24.38 4.74
N PRO A 91 -9.23 -23.13 4.27
CA PRO A 91 -10.08 -22.06 4.79
C PRO A 91 -11.54 -22.17 4.30
N LEU A 92 -12.48 -21.61 5.06
CA LEU A 92 -13.88 -21.48 4.67
C LEU A 92 -14.46 -20.12 5.07
N ILE A 93 -15.55 -19.71 4.42
CA ILE A 93 -16.24 -18.45 4.76
C ILE A 93 -17.37 -18.79 5.75
N LEU A 94 -17.47 -18.05 6.83
CA LEU A 94 -18.55 -18.12 7.81
C LEU A 94 -19.48 -16.92 7.65
N PHE A 95 -20.78 -17.16 7.82
CA PHE A 95 -21.74 -16.09 8.00
C PHE A 95 -21.84 -15.73 9.48
N TRP A 96 -21.58 -14.47 9.79
CA TRP A 96 -21.29 -13.96 11.12
C TRP A 96 -22.26 -12.84 11.50
N GLY A 97 -22.86 -12.91 12.69
CA GLY A 97 -23.74 -11.89 13.24
C GLY A 97 -24.94 -11.53 12.36
N PHE A 98 -25.41 -12.47 11.53
CA PHE A 98 -26.52 -12.31 10.57
C PHE A 98 -26.39 -11.17 9.54
N GLY A 99 -25.19 -10.60 9.37
CA GLY A 99 -24.98 -9.50 8.44
C GLY A 99 -23.56 -9.35 7.91
N HIS A 100 -22.65 -10.27 8.25
CA HIS A 100 -21.24 -10.16 7.91
C HIS A 100 -20.65 -11.48 7.44
N PHE A 101 -19.59 -11.42 6.62
CA PHE A 101 -18.82 -12.59 6.19
C PHE A 101 -17.40 -12.49 6.71
N VAL A 102 -16.90 -13.57 7.28
CA VAL A 102 -15.53 -13.70 7.78
C VAL A 102 -14.90 -15.00 7.28
N VAL A 103 -13.57 -15.02 7.13
CA VAL A 103 -12.85 -16.24 6.74
C VAL A 103 -12.31 -16.95 7.97
N PHE A 104 -12.66 -18.21 8.16
CA PHE A 104 -12.05 -19.06 9.18
C PHE A 104 -10.74 -19.66 8.66
N GLU A 105 -9.64 -19.35 9.36
CA GLU A 105 -8.31 -19.83 9.02
C GLU A 105 -7.97 -21.13 9.78
N GLY A 106 -8.50 -21.33 10.99
CA GLY A 106 -8.29 -22.53 11.79
C GLY A 106 -8.29 -22.26 13.29
N MET A 107 -7.75 -23.20 14.05
CA MET A 107 -7.61 -23.09 15.52
C MET A 107 -6.18 -22.72 15.90
N LYS A 108 -6.03 -21.78 16.84
CA LYS A 108 -4.74 -21.46 17.47
C LYS A 108 -4.88 -21.63 18.98
N GLY A 109 -4.34 -22.74 19.50
CA GLY A 109 -4.66 -23.17 20.86
C GLY A 109 -6.15 -23.48 20.97
N ASN A 110 -6.83 -22.89 21.97
CA ASN A 110 -8.27 -23.05 22.18
C ASN A 110 -9.13 -21.92 21.56
N GLN A 111 -8.55 -21.10 20.67
CA GLN A 111 -9.23 -19.96 20.06
C GLN A 111 -9.41 -20.16 18.55
N PHE A 112 -10.52 -19.65 18.03
CA PHE A 112 -10.86 -19.62 16.62
C PHE A 112 -10.14 -18.45 15.95
N GLN A 113 -9.33 -18.75 14.93
CA GLN A 113 -8.63 -17.73 14.14
C GLN A 113 -9.47 -17.33 12.93
N LEU A 114 -9.91 -16.07 12.94
CA LEU A 114 -10.69 -15.45 11.88
C LEU A 114 -9.86 -14.41 11.15
N ASN A 115 -10.10 -14.27 9.85
CA ASN A 115 -9.63 -13.18 9.03
C ASN A 115 -10.85 -12.36 8.61
N ASP A 116 -11.03 -11.24 9.27
CA ASP A 116 -12.19 -10.36 9.14
C ASP A 116 -11.91 -9.29 8.07
N PRO A 117 -12.74 -9.16 7.01
CA PRO A 117 -12.60 -8.09 6.04
C PRO A 117 -12.60 -6.67 6.64
N ALA A 118 -13.24 -6.46 7.80
CA ALA A 118 -13.34 -5.16 8.45
C ALA A 118 -12.10 -4.79 9.27
N GLY A 119 -11.51 -5.76 9.98
CA GLY A 119 -10.46 -5.51 10.98
C GLY A 119 -9.18 -6.34 10.81
N GLY A 120 -9.13 -7.24 9.83
CA GLY A 120 -8.04 -8.18 9.62
C GLY A 120 -8.11 -9.40 10.55
N ARG A 121 -6.95 -10.00 10.83
CA ARG A 121 -6.91 -11.25 11.60
C ARG A 121 -7.19 -11.01 13.08
N ARG A 122 -8.09 -11.81 13.65
CA ARG A 122 -8.42 -11.81 15.07
C ARG A 122 -8.60 -13.22 15.62
N LEU A 123 -8.32 -13.37 16.91
CA LEU A 123 -8.57 -14.59 17.66
C LEU A 123 -9.85 -14.39 18.47
N VAL A 124 -10.72 -15.38 18.43
CA VAL A 124 -12.03 -15.35 19.07
C VAL A 124 -12.16 -16.57 19.97
N ASP A 125 -12.66 -16.38 21.18
CA ASP A 125 -12.96 -17.49 22.08
C ASP A 125 -14.24 -18.22 21.67
N GLU A 126 -14.52 -19.33 22.33
CA GLU A 126 -15.69 -20.15 22.01
C GLU A 126 -17.01 -19.44 22.37
N GLU A 127 -17.03 -18.59 23.39
CA GLU A 127 -18.23 -17.88 23.82
C GLU A 127 -18.64 -16.83 22.77
N GLU A 128 -17.71 -16.00 22.31
CA GLU A 128 -17.95 -15.02 21.26
C GLU A 128 -18.26 -15.71 19.93
N PHE A 129 -17.58 -16.81 19.62
CA PHE A 129 -17.84 -17.60 18.42
C PHE A 129 -19.26 -18.16 18.42
N SER A 130 -19.70 -18.75 19.53
CA SER A 130 -21.05 -19.29 19.68
C SER A 130 -22.14 -18.23 19.53
N LYS A 131 -21.93 -17.04 20.11
CA LYS A 131 -22.89 -15.92 19.99
C LYS A 131 -23.03 -15.40 18.56
N SER A 132 -21.98 -15.47 17.77
CA SER A 132 -21.91 -14.76 16.49
C SER A 132 -22.02 -15.67 15.27
N PHE A 133 -21.61 -16.92 15.37
CA PHE A 133 -21.67 -17.85 14.26
C PHE A 133 -23.12 -18.28 14.01
N THR A 134 -23.60 -18.06 12.78
CA THR A 134 -25.00 -18.33 12.42
C THR A 134 -25.28 -19.79 12.04
N GLY A 135 -24.25 -20.65 12.08
CA GLY A 135 -24.32 -22.03 11.59
C GLY A 135 -24.11 -22.18 10.08
N ILE A 136 -24.03 -21.08 9.32
CA ILE A 136 -23.88 -21.13 7.86
C ILE A 136 -22.41 -20.95 7.46
N ALA A 137 -21.90 -21.92 6.71
CA ALA A 137 -20.54 -21.94 6.20
C ALA A 137 -20.50 -22.20 4.68
N LEU A 138 -19.57 -21.56 3.97
CA LEU A 138 -19.25 -21.86 2.57
C LEU A 138 -17.87 -22.50 2.50
N GLN A 139 -17.85 -23.76 2.06
CA GLN A 139 -16.65 -24.54 1.86
C GLN A 139 -16.24 -24.53 0.38
N PHE A 140 -14.94 -24.37 0.13
CA PHE A 140 -14.40 -24.27 -1.22
C PHE A 140 -13.32 -25.31 -1.48
N ASP A 141 -13.30 -25.92 -2.67
CA ASP A 141 -12.22 -26.76 -3.17
C ASP A 141 -11.74 -26.30 -4.54
N VAL A 142 -10.51 -26.65 -4.90
CA VAL A 142 -9.99 -26.45 -6.25
C VAL A 142 -10.74 -27.38 -7.20
N GLY A 143 -11.47 -26.81 -8.16
CA GLY A 143 -12.12 -27.57 -9.23
C GLY A 143 -11.18 -27.85 -10.40
N PRO A 144 -11.61 -28.65 -11.39
CA PRO A 144 -10.77 -29.05 -12.53
C PRO A 144 -10.34 -27.85 -13.40
N ASP A 145 -11.18 -26.83 -13.51
CA ASP A 145 -10.94 -25.63 -14.33
C ASP A 145 -10.23 -24.50 -13.56
N PHE A 146 -9.71 -24.79 -12.36
CA PHE A 146 -9.04 -23.77 -11.55
C PHE A 146 -7.61 -23.52 -12.04
N GLU A 147 -7.37 -22.29 -12.48
CA GLU A 147 -6.03 -21.83 -12.84
C GLU A 147 -5.53 -20.74 -11.88
N PRO A 148 -4.42 -20.99 -11.15
CA PRO A 148 -3.75 -19.95 -10.39
C PRO A 148 -3.27 -18.83 -11.31
N THR A 149 -3.87 -17.64 -11.19
CA THR A 149 -3.58 -16.48 -12.04
C THR A 149 -3.49 -15.19 -11.21
N GLY A 150 -2.83 -14.18 -11.76
CA GLY A 150 -2.56 -12.94 -11.03
C GLY A 150 -1.43 -13.06 -10.01
N ALA A 151 -1.21 -11.99 -9.25
CA ALA A 151 -0.16 -11.94 -8.23
C ALA A 151 -0.56 -10.97 -7.12
N PRO A 152 -0.04 -11.15 -5.88
CA PRO A 152 -0.35 -10.26 -4.77
C PRO A 152 -0.07 -8.80 -5.13
N PRO A 153 -0.84 -7.83 -4.63
CA PRO A 153 -0.53 -6.42 -4.87
C PRO A 153 0.87 -6.14 -4.33
N SER A 154 1.76 -5.60 -5.17
CA SER A 154 3.11 -5.24 -4.75
C SER A 154 3.39 -3.79 -5.05
N LEU A 155 3.76 -3.05 -3.99
CA LEU A 155 4.17 -1.65 -4.09
C LEU A 155 5.30 -1.46 -5.11
N MET A 156 6.27 -2.37 -5.15
CA MET A 156 7.39 -2.29 -6.10
C MET A 156 6.94 -2.38 -7.57
N ARG A 157 6.02 -3.27 -7.93
CA ARG A 157 5.46 -3.29 -9.30
C ARG A 157 4.65 -2.03 -9.62
N GLY A 158 3.91 -1.50 -8.64
CA GLY A 158 3.20 -0.22 -8.79
C GLY A 158 4.16 0.93 -9.08
N VAL A 159 5.23 1.05 -8.29
CA VAL A 159 6.30 2.04 -8.47
C VAL A 159 7.04 1.83 -9.79
N GLN A 160 7.34 0.60 -10.18
CA GLN A 160 8.01 0.29 -11.44
C GLN A 160 7.15 0.66 -12.67
N ALA A 161 5.87 0.30 -12.67
CA ALA A 161 4.94 0.67 -13.73
C ALA A 161 4.79 2.20 -13.83
N TRP A 162 4.74 2.86 -12.68
CA TRP A 162 4.71 4.31 -12.58
C TRP A 162 5.99 4.98 -13.14
N LEU A 163 7.17 4.46 -12.78
CA LEU A 163 8.47 4.95 -13.26
C LEU A 163 8.62 4.78 -14.77
N GLN A 164 8.14 3.67 -15.34
CA GLN A 164 8.19 3.43 -16.78
C GLN A 164 7.44 4.49 -17.59
N GLY A 165 6.30 4.99 -17.08
CA GLY A 165 5.53 6.04 -17.76
C GLY A 165 6.16 7.43 -17.71
N ASN A 166 7.05 7.71 -16.75
CA ASN A 166 7.54 9.05 -16.44
C ASN A 166 9.06 9.15 -16.21
N ARG A 167 9.84 8.28 -16.87
CA ARG A 167 11.29 8.14 -16.65
C ARG A 167 12.07 9.45 -16.73
N THR A 168 11.77 10.30 -17.71
CA THR A 168 12.52 11.55 -17.95
C THR A 168 12.39 12.52 -16.79
N ALA A 169 11.18 12.75 -16.30
CA ALA A 169 10.92 13.64 -15.17
C ALA A 169 11.47 13.07 -13.86
N ALA A 170 11.38 11.74 -13.65
CA ALA A 170 11.95 11.09 -12.47
C ALA A 170 13.47 11.17 -12.43
N VAL A 171 14.15 10.92 -13.56
CA VAL A 171 15.61 11.05 -13.68
C VAL A 171 16.05 12.50 -13.49
N PHE A 172 15.32 13.46 -14.08
CA PHE A 172 15.61 14.88 -13.89
C PHE A 172 15.48 15.30 -12.42
N ALA A 173 14.40 14.92 -11.74
CA ALA A 173 14.21 15.23 -10.33
C ALA A 173 15.28 14.60 -9.41
N MET A 174 15.71 13.36 -9.72
CA MET A 174 16.82 12.69 -9.05
C MET A 174 18.14 13.42 -9.28
N PHE A 175 18.41 13.84 -10.52
CA PHE A 175 19.60 14.62 -10.86
C PHE A 175 19.64 15.95 -10.12
N CYS A 176 18.52 16.70 -10.08
CA CYS A 176 18.43 17.91 -9.28
C CYS A 176 18.65 17.65 -7.78
N GLY A 177 18.15 16.53 -7.25
CA GLY A 177 18.32 16.16 -5.84
C GLY A 177 19.76 15.81 -5.48
N LEU A 178 20.48 15.16 -6.40
CA LEU A 178 21.92 14.92 -6.26
C LEU A 178 22.71 16.23 -6.37
N LEU A 179 22.34 17.11 -7.31
CA LEU A 179 23.00 18.39 -7.51
C LEU A 179 22.79 19.33 -6.30
N LEU A 180 21.64 19.23 -5.61
CA LEU A 180 21.37 19.92 -4.35
C LEU A 180 22.27 19.47 -3.19
N ALA A 181 22.87 18.28 -3.27
CA ALA A 181 23.82 17.84 -2.25
C ALA A 181 25.09 18.72 -2.26
N VAL A 182 25.46 19.30 -3.41
CA VAL A 182 26.65 20.13 -3.54
C VAL A 182 26.55 21.43 -2.73
N PRO A 183 25.53 22.30 -2.93
CA PRO A 183 25.34 23.46 -2.05
C PRO A 183 25.13 23.07 -0.59
N GLY A 184 24.43 21.95 -0.33
CA GLY A 184 24.15 21.48 1.03
C GLY A 184 25.40 21.12 1.85
N VAL A 185 26.48 20.73 1.19
CA VAL A 185 27.79 20.47 1.82
C VAL A 185 28.66 21.73 1.85
N ILE A 186 28.69 22.47 0.74
CA ILE A 186 29.57 23.63 0.61
C ILE A 186 29.16 24.75 1.57
N LEU A 187 27.86 24.98 1.77
CA LEU A 187 27.34 26.03 2.66
C LEU A 187 27.85 25.89 4.11
N PRO A 188 27.73 24.73 4.79
CA PRO A 188 28.34 24.52 6.10
C PRO A 188 29.86 24.78 6.12
N GLY A 189 30.59 24.36 5.08
CA GLY A 189 32.03 24.61 4.96
C GLY A 189 32.38 26.10 4.83
N LEU A 190 31.63 26.84 4.01
CA LEU A 190 31.78 28.29 3.87
C LEU A 190 31.40 29.03 5.16
N THR A 191 30.36 28.59 5.86
CA THR A 191 29.97 29.14 7.17
C THR A 191 31.04 28.90 8.22
N GLY A 192 31.66 27.71 8.25
CA GLY A 192 32.82 27.43 9.10
C GLY A 192 33.99 28.36 8.81
N ALA A 193 34.37 28.50 7.53
CA ALA A 193 35.42 29.42 7.11
C ALA A 193 35.12 30.89 7.44
N PHE A 194 33.86 31.30 7.38
CA PHE A 194 33.41 32.63 7.78
C PHE A 194 33.64 32.88 9.28
N ILE A 195 33.22 31.94 10.13
CA ILE A 195 33.42 32.03 11.58
C ILE A 195 34.92 32.06 11.90
N ASP A 196 35.71 31.17 11.31
CA ASP A 196 37.13 31.02 11.66
C ASP A 196 37.99 32.18 11.16
N ARG A 197 37.73 32.73 9.96
CA ARG A 197 38.62 33.73 9.35
C ARG A 197 38.12 35.16 9.45
N VAL A 198 36.80 35.37 9.40
CA VAL A 198 36.20 36.71 9.40
C VAL A 198 35.89 37.16 10.82
N VAL A 199 35.24 36.30 11.63
CA VAL A 199 34.85 36.68 13.00
C VAL A 199 36.05 36.71 13.95
N GLN A 200 37.03 35.82 13.78
CA GLN A 200 38.26 35.83 14.58
C GLN A 200 39.30 36.89 14.12
N GLY A 201 38.96 37.71 13.11
CA GLY A 201 39.75 38.90 12.74
C GLY A 201 41.04 38.66 11.95
N GLN A 202 41.26 37.47 11.37
CA GLN A 202 42.55 37.10 10.77
C GLN A 202 42.78 37.61 9.33
N ALA A 203 41.73 37.96 8.57
CA ALA A 203 41.89 38.52 7.22
C ALA A 203 40.66 39.32 6.72
N THR A 204 40.71 40.66 6.78
CA THR A 204 39.62 41.56 6.33
C THR A 204 39.38 41.53 4.82
N SER A 205 40.42 41.29 4.00
CA SER A 205 40.31 41.22 2.53
C SER A 205 39.63 39.95 2.02
N SER A 206 39.69 38.85 2.78
CA SER A 206 39.06 37.56 2.41
C SER A 206 37.58 37.47 2.78
N SER A 207 37.09 38.39 3.63
CA SER A 207 35.70 38.42 4.11
C SER A 207 34.69 38.59 2.98
N PHE A 208 34.95 39.55 2.07
CA PHE A 208 34.07 39.81 0.93
C PHE A 208 33.88 38.56 0.04
N TRP A 209 34.96 37.82 -0.22
CA TRP A 209 34.91 36.60 -1.04
C TRP A 209 34.11 35.48 -0.36
N ILE A 210 34.27 35.27 0.95
CA ILE A 210 33.52 34.25 1.68
C ILE A 210 32.02 34.59 1.72
N VAL A 211 31.67 35.84 2.05
CA VAL A 211 30.26 36.28 2.09
C VAL A 211 29.60 36.21 0.71
N SER A 212 30.30 36.65 -0.34
CA SER A 212 29.80 36.53 -1.71
C SER A 212 29.62 35.06 -2.14
N GLY A 213 30.50 34.16 -1.70
CA GLY A 213 30.39 32.72 -1.93
C GLY A 213 29.19 32.09 -1.24
N ILE A 214 28.90 32.48 0.01
CA ILE A 214 27.70 32.03 0.74
C ILE A 214 26.43 32.50 0.01
N LEU A 215 26.38 33.78 -0.36
CA LEU A 215 25.24 34.35 -1.07
C LEU A 215 25.03 33.66 -2.43
N ALA A 216 26.10 33.45 -3.20
CA ALA A 216 26.05 32.75 -4.47
C ALA A 216 25.53 31.31 -4.31
N MET A 217 26.02 30.58 -3.30
CA MET A 217 25.56 29.22 -3.02
C MET A 217 24.10 29.16 -2.58
N LEU A 218 23.62 30.14 -1.80
CA LEU A 218 22.20 30.29 -1.45
C LEU A 218 21.32 30.49 -2.67
N VAL A 219 21.73 31.37 -3.60
CA VAL A 219 21.01 31.62 -4.86
C VAL A 219 20.98 30.36 -5.73
N ILE A 220 22.12 29.66 -5.86
CA ILE A 220 22.22 28.40 -6.61
C ILE A 220 21.32 27.33 -5.99
N GLN A 221 21.35 27.18 -4.66
CA GLN A 221 20.53 26.21 -3.93
C GLN A 221 19.03 26.51 -4.13
N GLY A 222 18.61 27.77 -3.97
CA GLY A 222 17.22 28.18 -4.18
C GLY A 222 16.78 27.94 -5.62
N GLY A 223 17.61 28.28 -6.61
CA GLY A 223 17.33 28.01 -8.03
C GLY A 223 17.17 26.52 -8.34
N LEU A 224 18.05 25.68 -7.79
CA LEU A 224 17.96 24.22 -7.91
C LEU A 224 16.70 23.65 -7.25
N GLN A 225 16.32 24.16 -6.08
CA GLN A 225 15.09 23.76 -5.39
C GLN A 225 13.84 24.15 -6.20
N LEU A 226 13.81 25.36 -6.77
CA LEU A 226 12.72 25.80 -7.63
C LEU A 226 12.61 24.96 -8.89
N LEU A 227 13.74 24.67 -9.55
CA LEU A 227 13.80 23.81 -10.74
C LEU A 227 13.30 22.40 -10.44
N GLN A 228 13.75 21.82 -9.32
CA GLN A 228 13.31 20.51 -8.87
C GLN A 228 11.81 20.50 -8.55
N GLY A 229 11.33 21.48 -7.77
CA GLY A 229 9.94 21.62 -7.41
C GLY A 229 9.04 21.79 -8.64
N PHE A 230 9.47 22.58 -9.62
CA PHE A 230 8.75 22.76 -10.88
C PHE A 230 8.65 21.45 -11.67
N ALA A 231 9.75 20.70 -11.80
CA ALA A 231 9.75 19.42 -12.50
C ALA A 231 8.85 18.37 -11.83
N LEU A 232 8.92 18.28 -10.50
CA LEU A 232 8.06 17.39 -9.71
C LEU A 232 6.58 17.78 -9.84
N ASN A 233 6.27 19.06 -9.70
CA ASN A 233 4.88 19.53 -9.78
C ASN A 233 4.29 19.34 -11.19
N ARG A 234 5.09 19.60 -12.24
CA ARG A 234 4.68 19.36 -13.62
C ARG A 234 4.36 17.89 -13.86
N LEU A 235 5.14 16.98 -13.27
CA LEU A 235 4.91 15.55 -13.36
C LEU A 235 3.59 15.16 -12.67
N VAL A 236 3.38 15.60 -11.43
CA VAL A 236 2.16 15.33 -10.67
C VAL A 236 0.93 15.82 -11.42
N LEU A 237 0.96 17.04 -11.96
CA LEU A 237 -0.17 17.61 -12.72
C LEU A 237 -0.46 16.79 -13.98
N ARG A 238 0.57 16.41 -14.76
CA ARG A 238 0.38 15.59 -15.96
C ARG A 238 -0.29 14.25 -15.63
N MET A 239 0.16 13.61 -14.55
CA MET A 239 -0.40 12.33 -14.11
C MET A 239 -1.83 12.45 -13.62
N PHE A 240 -2.13 13.53 -12.89
CA PHE A 240 -3.49 13.84 -12.46
C PHE A 240 -4.42 13.97 -13.67
N LEU A 241 -4.02 14.76 -14.67
CA LEU A 241 -4.81 14.97 -15.88
C LEU A 241 -5.03 13.68 -16.67
N MET A 242 -3.98 12.88 -16.90
CA MET A 242 -4.13 11.60 -17.64
C MET A 242 -5.10 10.62 -16.95
N GLN A 243 -5.03 10.52 -15.63
CA GLN A 243 -5.92 9.64 -14.86
C GLN A 243 -7.35 10.18 -14.82
N ALA A 244 -7.51 11.48 -14.62
CA ALA A 244 -8.82 12.13 -14.66
C ALA A 244 -9.49 11.94 -16.02
N THR A 245 -8.78 12.15 -17.13
CA THR A 245 -9.31 11.94 -18.48
C THR A 245 -9.65 10.48 -18.75
N ARG A 246 -8.79 9.53 -18.37
CA ARG A 246 -9.07 8.09 -18.55
C ARG A 246 -10.33 7.67 -17.79
N LEU A 247 -10.46 8.11 -16.54
CA LEU A 247 -11.61 7.78 -15.71
C LEU A 247 -12.88 8.47 -16.22
N ALA A 248 -12.79 9.73 -16.66
CA ALA A 248 -13.91 10.44 -17.27
C ALA A 248 -14.40 9.72 -18.53
N ASN A 249 -13.50 9.38 -19.45
CA ASN A 249 -13.86 8.64 -20.67
C ASN A 249 -14.49 7.28 -20.32
N HIS A 250 -13.87 6.53 -19.40
CA HIS A 250 -14.42 5.24 -19.00
C HIS A 250 -15.78 5.37 -18.33
N LEU A 251 -15.98 6.39 -17.49
CA LEU A 251 -17.27 6.64 -16.86
C LEU A 251 -18.33 6.91 -17.93
N LEU A 252 -18.04 7.77 -18.91
CA LEU A 252 -18.99 8.11 -19.98
C LEU A 252 -19.37 6.92 -20.87
N ASP A 253 -18.51 5.92 -21.01
CA ASP A 253 -18.77 4.72 -21.81
C ASP A 253 -19.58 3.63 -21.08
N LEU A 254 -19.89 3.81 -19.79
CA LEU A 254 -20.55 2.76 -19.00
C LEU A 254 -22.06 2.64 -19.28
N PRO A 255 -22.62 1.42 -19.28
CA PRO A 255 -24.04 1.19 -19.53
C PRO A 255 -24.91 1.72 -18.38
N MET A 256 -26.15 2.14 -18.68
CA MET A 256 -27.12 2.69 -17.71
C MET A 256 -27.28 1.85 -16.42
N ARG A 257 -27.20 0.52 -16.54
CA ARG A 257 -27.33 -0.42 -15.42
C ARG A 257 -26.27 -0.20 -14.33
N PHE A 258 -25.08 0.29 -14.69
CA PHE A 258 -24.00 0.64 -13.76
C PHE A 258 -24.39 1.81 -12.85
N TYR A 259 -25.02 2.85 -13.41
CA TYR A 259 -25.45 4.03 -12.68
C TYR A 259 -26.64 3.76 -11.76
N LEU A 260 -27.53 2.85 -12.15
CA LEU A 260 -28.69 2.47 -11.33
C LEU A 260 -28.31 1.71 -10.05
N GLN A 261 -27.13 1.09 -10.01
CA GLN A 261 -26.66 0.31 -8.87
C GLN A 261 -25.80 1.13 -7.88
N ARG A 262 -25.35 2.34 -8.26
CA ARG A 262 -24.39 3.13 -7.47
C ARG A 262 -24.94 4.51 -7.15
N SER A 263 -24.58 5.04 -5.97
CA SER A 263 -24.91 6.43 -5.65
C SER A 263 -23.95 7.38 -6.38
N PRO A 264 -24.40 8.58 -6.77
CA PRO A 264 -23.50 9.61 -7.29
C PRO A 264 -22.36 9.95 -6.33
N GLY A 265 -22.63 9.88 -5.02
CA GLY A 265 -21.63 10.09 -3.96
C GLY A 265 -20.53 9.04 -3.94
N ASP A 266 -20.84 7.75 -4.16
CA ASP A 266 -19.85 6.67 -4.27
C ASP A 266 -18.92 6.87 -5.48
N LEU A 267 -19.47 7.31 -6.62
CA LEU A 267 -18.68 7.63 -7.81
C LEU A 267 -17.69 8.78 -7.57
N VAL A 268 -18.15 9.86 -6.90
CA VAL A 268 -17.29 10.98 -6.52
C VAL A 268 -16.24 10.57 -5.49
N GLN A 269 -16.60 9.73 -4.52
CA GLN A 269 -15.67 9.22 -3.51
C GLN A 269 -14.60 8.30 -4.11
N ARG A 270 -14.94 7.53 -5.16
CA ARG A 270 -13.97 6.72 -5.92
C ARG A 270 -13.05 7.56 -6.78
N LEU A 271 -13.58 8.62 -7.38
CA LEU A 271 -12.80 9.61 -8.11
C LEU A 271 -11.74 10.22 -7.18
N THR A 272 -12.15 10.68 -5.99
CA THR A 272 -11.24 11.29 -5.03
C THR A 272 -10.29 10.28 -4.38
N SER A 273 -10.74 9.06 -4.05
CA SER A 273 -9.89 8.04 -3.43
C SER A 273 -8.82 7.51 -4.39
N ASN A 274 -9.15 7.26 -5.67
CA ASN A 274 -8.15 6.91 -6.68
C ASN A 274 -7.16 8.06 -6.91
N GLN A 275 -7.63 9.32 -6.90
CA GLN A 275 -6.76 10.48 -7.00
C GLN A 275 -5.83 10.60 -5.79
N VAL A 276 -6.32 10.37 -4.57
CA VAL A 276 -5.53 10.42 -3.33
C VAL A 276 -4.51 9.27 -3.29
N ILE A 277 -4.89 8.05 -3.67
CA ILE A 277 -3.98 6.89 -3.71
C ILE A 277 -2.91 7.11 -4.78
N ALA A 278 -3.27 7.56 -5.98
CA ALA A 278 -2.33 7.81 -7.06
C ALA A 278 -1.40 9.00 -6.77
N ALA A 279 -1.92 10.07 -6.16
CA ALA A 279 -1.13 11.23 -5.75
C ALA A 279 -0.18 10.86 -4.60
N ASN A 280 -0.64 10.12 -3.58
CA ASN A 280 0.22 9.71 -2.47
C ASN A 280 1.28 8.70 -2.91
N LEU A 281 0.92 7.68 -3.72
CA LEU A 281 1.88 6.70 -4.22
C LEU A 281 2.86 7.31 -5.23
N GLY A 282 2.42 8.19 -6.12
CA GLY A 282 3.31 8.80 -7.12
C GLY A 282 4.20 9.89 -6.57
N ASN A 283 3.62 10.83 -5.81
CA ASN A 283 4.32 12.02 -5.34
C ASN A 283 5.21 11.73 -4.13
N GLN A 284 4.68 11.07 -3.10
CA GLN A 284 5.46 10.83 -1.88
C GLN A 284 6.57 9.82 -2.12
N ILE A 285 6.36 8.79 -2.94
CA ILE A 285 7.42 7.81 -3.22
C ILE A 285 8.54 8.47 -4.01
N LEU A 286 8.26 9.27 -5.05
CA LEU A 286 9.31 9.95 -5.80
C LEU A 286 10.09 10.93 -4.91
N LEU A 287 9.39 11.77 -4.13
CA LEU A 287 10.01 12.68 -3.17
C LEU A 287 10.88 11.94 -2.14
N GLN A 288 10.41 10.81 -1.62
CA GLN A 288 11.18 10.01 -0.68
C GLN A 288 12.37 9.31 -1.35
N MET A 289 12.25 8.83 -2.58
CA MET A 289 13.38 8.24 -3.32
C MET A 289 14.49 9.27 -3.55
N VAL A 290 14.12 10.48 -3.97
CA VAL A 290 15.05 11.59 -4.14
C VAL A 290 15.66 11.98 -2.78
N GLY A 291 14.84 12.09 -1.74
CA GLY A 291 15.30 12.40 -0.38
C GLY A 291 16.27 11.37 0.19
N ILE A 292 16.02 10.06 -0.04
CA ILE A 292 16.94 8.98 0.34
C ILE A 292 18.28 9.14 -0.42
N GLY A 293 18.23 9.41 -1.73
CA GLY A 293 19.43 9.65 -2.54
C GLY A 293 20.26 10.83 -2.02
N THR A 294 19.62 11.96 -1.74
CA THR A 294 20.29 13.15 -1.18
C THR A 294 20.83 12.87 0.23
N ALA A 295 20.09 12.15 1.07
CA ALA A 295 20.55 11.78 2.42
C ALA A 295 21.78 10.86 2.39
N VAL A 296 21.82 9.90 1.45
CA VAL A 296 22.98 9.04 1.24
C VAL A 296 24.18 9.88 0.80
N ALA A 297 24.01 10.82 -0.13
CA ALA A 297 25.08 11.71 -0.56
C ALA A 297 25.64 12.54 0.61
N TYR A 298 24.78 13.10 1.46
CA TYR A 298 25.22 13.81 2.67
C TYR A 298 25.94 12.89 3.66
N ALA A 299 25.42 11.68 3.91
CA ALA A 299 26.06 10.72 4.80
C ALA A 299 27.46 10.33 4.29
N THR A 300 27.62 10.07 2.99
CA THR A 300 28.91 9.77 2.37
C THR A 300 29.89 10.90 2.58
N VAL A 301 29.49 12.14 2.30
CA VAL A 301 30.37 13.30 2.47
C VAL A 301 30.77 13.49 3.93
N LEU A 302 29.84 13.38 4.89
CA LEU A 302 30.14 13.53 6.31
C LEU A 302 31.13 12.47 6.80
N ILE A 303 30.97 11.21 6.37
CA ILE A 303 31.89 10.12 6.73
C ILE A 303 33.29 10.38 6.14
N LEU A 304 33.38 10.89 4.91
CA LEU A 304 34.66 11.26 4.28
C LEU A 304 35.34 12.43 4.99
N MET A 305 34.58 13.39 5.50
CA MET A 305 35.13 14.52 6.27
C MET A 305 35.59 14.12 7.66
N ASN A 306 34.74 13.41 8.42
CA ASN A 306 35.07 12.92 9.75
C ASN A 306 34.26 11.64 10.05
N PRO A 307 34.90 10.46 10.09
CA PRO A 307 34.21 9.19 10.32
C PRO A 307 33.42 9.13 11.64
N LEU A 308 33.87 9.85 12.67
CA LEU A 308 33.24 9.84 14.00
C LEU A 308 31.93 10.63 13.98
N ILE A 309 31.94 11.83 13.39
CA ILE A 309 30.73 12.66 13.23
C ILE A 309 29.75 12.01 12.24
N GLY A 310 30.26 11.49 11.12
CA GLY A 310 29.45 10.76 10.14
C GLY A 310 28.80 9.50 10.74
N GLY A 311 29.54 8.74 11.56
CA GLY A 311 29.04 7.57 12.27
C GLY A 311 27.94 7.91 13.28
N LEU A 312 28.11 8.97 14.06
CA LEU A 312 27.09 9.43 15.01
C LEU A 312 25.81 9.91 14.29
N ALA A 313 25.95 10.70 13.22
CA ALA A 313 24.82 11.22 12.46
C ALA A 313 24.01 10.09 11.78
N THR A 314 24.70 9.14 11.14
CA THR A 314 24.05 7.98 10.50
C THR A 314 23.44 7.02 11.51
N GLY A 315 24.12 6.77 12.64
CA GLY A 315 23.60 5.96 13.75
C GLY A 315 22.34 6.56 14.36
N GLY A 316 22.31 7.88 14.59
CA GLY A 316 21.12 8.59 15.07
C GLY A 316 19.94 8.48 14.10
N ALA A 317 20.18 8.64 12.79
CA ALA A 317 19.14 8.46 11.77
C ALA A 317 18.57 7.04 11.74
N LEU A 318 19.42 6.01 11.89
CA LEU A 318 18.98 4.61 11.97
C LEU A 318 18.17 4.33 13.24
N LEU A 319 18.55 4.91 14.38
CA LEU A 319 17.82 4.77 15.63
C LEU A 319 16.40 5.36 15.51
N LEU A 320 16.27 6.54 14.90
CA LEU A 320 14.95 7.13 14.61
C LEU A 320 14.08 6.24 13.73
N LEU A 321 14.66 5.62 12.69
CA LEU A 321 13.95 4.65 11.85
C LEU A 321 13.45 3.44 12.65
N VAL A 322 14.26 2.96 13.60
CA VAL A 322 13.89 1.86 14.49
C VAL A 322 12.75 2.28 15.42
N CYS A 323 12.84 3.45 16.07
CA CYS A 323 11.78 3.98 16.94
C CYS A 323 10.44 4.09 16.19
N VAL A 324 10.45 4.67 14.99
CA VAL A 324 9.24 4.78 14.15
C VAL A 324 8.64 3.41 13.82
N ARG A 325 9.49 2.40 13.61
CA ARG A 325 9.04 1.03 13.33
C ARG A 325 8.35 0.38 14.54
N PHE A 326 8.78 0.71 15.75
CA PHE A 326 8.15 0.21 16.98
C PHE A 326 6.85 0.92 17.31
N THR A 327 6.74 2.24 17.08
CA THR A 327 5.49 2.99 17.30
C THR A 327 4.40 2.64 16.28
N LYS A 328 4.77 2.18 15.08
CA LYS A 328 3.83 1.77 14.01
C LYS A 328 3.32 0.32 14.11
N ARG A 329 3.63 -0.42 15.18
CA ARG A 329 2.98 -1.71 15.44
C ARG A 329 1.72 -1.43 16.28
N PRO A 330 0.51 -1.47 15.71
CA PRO A 330 -0.70 -1.53 16.51
C PRO A 330 -0.74 -2.81 17.35
#